data_AF-A0A3P6NKB8-F1
#
_entry.id   AF-A0A3P6NKB8-F1
#
_cell.length_a   1.000
_cell.length_b   1.000
_cell.length_c   1.000
_cell.angle_alpha   90.00
_cell.angle_beta   90.00
_cell.angle_gamma   90.00
#
_symmetry.space_group_name_H-M   'P 1'
#
loop_
_entity.id
_entity.type
_entity.pdbx_description
1 polymer ?
#
loop_
_entity_poly.entity_id
_entity_poly.type
_entity_poly.pdbx_seq_one_letter_code
_entity_poly.pdbx_strand_id
1 'polypeptide(L)'
;LYTDLMMLFGLALFGLYSLRGAERRSGAVLPFRPLLSATALIGLLLSVVSIVLMAKAMSGASEWLEAVPHAEMMVTQTELGTAWLIRMAALVGAAVTIAFNLRVPMASLLMVSLLGGVALATLAWTGHGAMDEGSRRFWHFSADILHLWSSGGWFGALVAFALMLRPNKVETLQSVQVLSRTLSGFERAGAVIVALIVLSGVVNYLFIVGPQVSGVVESTYGVLLLGKLALFGLMVGLASANRFVLSPAFERAVHRGEYARAARSIRYSMALELGAAVLVLG
;
A
#
# COMPACT_ATOMS: atom_id res chain seq x y z
N LEU A 1 -8.80 3.43 -5.41
CA LEU A 1 -9.11 2.98 -4.04
C LEU A 1 -7.97 2.16 -3.44
N TYR A 2 -7.53 1.06 -4.07
CA TYR A 2 -6.39 0.25 -3.61
C TYR A 2 -5.15 1.09 -3.24
N THR A 3 -4.63 1.89 -4.18
CA THR A 3 -3.46 2.76 -3.96
C THR A 3 -3.61 3.69 -2.76
N ASP A 4 -4.81 4.24 -2.56
CA ASP A 4 -5.10 5.19 -1.48
C ASP A 4 -5.12 4.49 -0.10
N LEU A 5 -5.80 3.35 0.01
CA LEU A 5 -5.82 2.58 1.27
C LEU A 5 -4.46 1.96 1.59
N MET A 6 -3.72 1.51 0.57
CA MET A 6 -2.33 1.08 0.70
C MET A 6 -1.44 2.20 1.23
N MET A 7 -1.62 3.43 0.74
CA MET A 7 -0.89 4.60 1.20
C MET A 7 -1.23 4.93 2.66
N LEU A 8 -2.52 4.95 3.03
CA LEU A 8 -2.96 5.19 4.41
C LEU A 8 -2.35 4.17 5.39
N PHE A 9 -2.50 2.87 5.08
CA PHE A 9 -1.97 1.78 5.90
C PHE A 9 -0.44 1.81 5.97
N GLY A 10 0.21 1.83 4.80
CA GLY A 10 1.64 1.63 4.69
C GLY A 10 2.46 2.80 5.23
N LEU A 11 2.00 4.05 5.06
CA LEU A 11 2.70 5.22 5.62
C LEU A 11 2.63 5.23 7.15
N ALA A 12 1.46 4.90 7.73
CA ALA A 12 1.31 4.79 9.16
C ALA A 12 2.21 3.68 9.73
N LEU A 13 2.22 2.52 9.08
CA LEU A 13 3.09 1.40 9.43
C LEU A 13 4.58 1.77 9.35
N PHE A 14 5.00 2.44 8.26
CA PHE A 14 6.36 2.95 8.10
C PHE A 14 6.77 3.86 9.26
N GLY A 15 5.90 4.79 9.67
CA GLY A 15 6.16 5.66 10.80
C GLY A 15 6.39 4.92 12.12
N LEU A 16 5.81 3.73 12.30
CA LEU A 16 5.97 2.94 13.52
C LEU A 16 7.32 2.22 13.57
N TYR A 17 7.68 1.48 12.52
CA TYR A 17 8.89 0.65 12.53
C TYR A 17 10.16 1.41 12.14
N SER A 18 10.07 2.46 11.30
CA SER A 18 11.25 3.18 10.79
C SER A 18 11.63 4.41 11.62
N LEU A 19 10.66 5.11 12.22
CA LEU A 19 10.88 6.37 12.94
C LEU A 19 10.84 6.19 14.46
N ARG A 20 11.53 7.06 15.19
CA ARG A 20 11.75 6.99 16.64
C ARG A 20 11.30 8.27 17.35
N GLY A 21 10.65 8.11 18.51
CA GLY A 21 10.32 9.22 19.41
C GLY A 21 9.62 10.40 18.71
N ALA A 22 10.23 11.58 18.78
CA ALA A 22 9.70 12.82 18.21
C ALA A 22 9.61 12.82 16.67
N GLU A 23 10.38 11.99 15.98
CA GLU A 23 10.34 11.87 14.51
C GLU A 23 8.97 11.43 13.97
N ARG A 24 8.19 10.73 14.81
CA ARG A 24 6.83 10.26 14.51
C ARG A 24 5.79 11.38 14.55
N ARG A 25 6.13 12.55 15.11
CA ARG A 25 5.24 13.72 15.12
C ARG A 25 5.13 14.26 13.71
N SER A 26 3.91 14.52 13.27
CA SER A 26 3.64 15.13 11.97
C SER A 26 4.44 16.41 11.80
N GLY A 27 5.19 16.49 10.69
CA GLY A 27 6.03 17.62 10.33
C GLY A 27 7.50 17.47 10.72
N ALA A 28 7.84 16.58 11.67
CA ALA A 28 9.23 16.36 12.08
C ALA A 28 10.06 15.73 10.95
N VAL A 29 9.61 14.58 10.43
CA VAL A 29 10.21 13.92 9.26
C VAL A 29 9.23 13.97 8.09
N LEU A 30 8.06 13.37 8.30
CA LEU A 30 6.96 13.31 7.33
C LEU A 30 5.75 14.12 7.82
N PRO A 31 4.97 14.73 6.89
CA PRO A 31 3.76 15.46 7.23
C PRO A 31 2.58 14.49 7.46
N PHE A 32 2.70 13.59 8.46
CA PHE A 32 1.73 12.51 8.70
C PHE A 32 0.28 12.99 8.81
N ARG A 33 0.02 14.08 9.54
CA ARG A 33 -1.35 14.55 9.77
C ARG A 33 -2.07 14.92 8.47
N PRO A 34 -1.61 15.90 7.66
CA PRO A 34 -2.30 16.23 6.42
C PRO A 34 -2.30 15.06 5.42
N LEU A 35 -1.23 14.26 5.37
CA LEU A 35 -1.13 13.15 4.42
C LEU A 35 -2.13 12.03 4.72
N LEU A 36 -2.14 11.53 5.96
CA LEU A 36 -3.03 10.44 6.37
C LEU A 36 -4.49 10.90 6.49
N SER A 37 -4.74 12.16 6.87
CA SER A 37 -6.09 12.74 6.81
C SER A 37 -6.59 12.82 5.37
N ALA A 38 -5.74 13.26 4.42
CA ALA A 38 -6.13 13.32 3.01
C ALA A 38 -6.46 11.93 2.46
N THR A 39 -5.61 10.93 2.70
CA THR A 39 -5.89 9.56 2.25
C THR A 39 -7.12 8.96 2.93
N ALA A 40 -7.37 9.24 4.21
CA ALA A 40 -8.59 8.78 4.86
C ALA A 40 -9.86 9.40 4.23
N LEU A 41 -9.84 10.71 3.94
CA LEU A 41 -10.96 11.42 3.33
C LEU A 41 -11.18 11.00 1.86
N ILE A 42 -10.11 10.92 1.08
CA ILE A 42 -10.15 10.43 -0.30
C ILE A 42 -10.64 8.98 -0.31
N GLY A 43 -10.17 8.14 0.62
CA GLY A 43 -10.61 6.76 0.79
C GLY A 43 -12.11 6.65 1.08
N LEU A 44 -12.69 7.54 1.89
CA LEU A 44 -14.13 7.59 2.13
C LEU A 44 -14.90 7.90 0.84
N LEU A 45 -14.48 8.93 0.11
CA LEU A 45 -15.11 9.33 -1.15
C LEU A 45 -15.00 8.22 -2.20
N LEU A 46 -13.79 7.67 -2.39
CA LEU A 46 -13.54 6.58 -3.32
C LEU A 46 -14.31 5.31 -2.92
N SER A 47 -14.53 5.07 -1.63
CA SER A 47 -15.34 3.93 -1.15
C SER A 47 -16.81 4.08 -1.52
N VAL A 48 -17.38 5.29 -1.41
CA VAL A 48 -18.75 5.59 -1.86
C VAL A 48 -18.86 5.44 -3.38
N VAL A 49 -17.94 6.04 -4.12
CA VAL A 49 -17.91 5.92 -5.59
C VAL A 49 -17.77 4.45 -6.02
N SER A 50 -16.92 3.67 -5.34
CA SER A 50 -16.69 2.27 -5.69
C SER A 50 -17.93 1.40 -5.56
N ILE A 51 -18.78 1.63 -4.53
CA ILE A 51 -19.95 0.78 -4.30
C ILE A 51 -21.06 1.10 -5.30
N VAL A 52 -21.22 2.37 -5.68
CA VAL A 52 -22.15 2.78 -6.74
C VAL A 52 -21.70 2.24 -8.10
N LEU A 53 -20.41 2.32 -8.42
CA LEU A 53 -19.86 1.76 -9.66
C LEU A 53 -20.03 0.25 -9.73
N MET A 54 -19.81 -0.46 -8.62
CA MET A 54 -20.02 -1.91 -8.56
C MET A 54 -21.50 -2.25 -8.76
N ALA A 55 -22.40 -1.54 -8.08
CA ALA A 55 -23.84 -1.74 -8.23
C ALA A 55 -24.29 -1.49 -9.68
N LYS A 56 -23.78 -0.43 -10.32
CA LYS A 56 -24.03 -0.13 -11.75
C LYS A 56 -23.56 -1.26 -12.67
N ALA A 57 -22.35 -1.76 -12.44
CA ALA A 57 -21.78 -2.83 -13.24
C ALA A 57 -22.57 -4.14 -13.11
N MET A 58 -23.08 -4.44 -11.91
CA MET A 58 -23.84 -5.66 -11.63
C MET A 58 -25.32 -5.57 -12.07
N SER A 59 -25.95 -4.39 -11.95
CA SER A 59 -27.35 -4.19 -12.34
C SER A 59 -27.53 -3.96 -13.85
N GLY A 60 -26.46 -3.63 -14.56
CA GLY A 60 -26.52 -3.25 -15.98
C GLY A 60 -27.05 -1.83 -16.22
N ALA A 61 -27.14 -1.00 -15.18
CA ALA A 61 -27.64 0.37 -15.30
C ALA A 61 -26.78 1.24 -16.24
N SER A 62 -27.44 2.00 -17.11
CA SER A 62 -26.80 2.95 -18.02
C SER A 62 -26.20 4.12 -17.26
N GLU A 63 -26.98 4.68 -16.32
CA GLU A 63 -26.63 5.90 -15.60
C GLU A 63 -26.27 5.63 -14.13
N TRP A 64 -25.58 6.59 -13.51
CA TRP A 64 -25.13 6.47 -12.11
C TRP A 64 -26.29 6.54 -11.11
N LEU A 65 -27.27 7.40 -11.39
CA LEU A 65 -28.40 7.62 -10.49
C LEU A 65 -29.33 6.40 -10.44
N GLU A 66 -29.46 5.69 -11.57
CA GLU A 66 -30.18 4.43 -11.68
C GLU A 66 -29.56 3.31 -10.83
N ALA A 67 -28.26 3.39 -10.56
CA ALA A 67 -27.54 2.40 -9.74
C ALA A 67 -27.70 2.62 -8.22
N VAL A 68 -28.23 3.76 -7.78
CA VAL A 68 -28.32 4.11 -6.34
C VAL A 68 -29.19 3.12 -5.54
N PRO A 69 -30.41 2.74 -5.98
CA PRO A 69 -31.22 1.75 -5.26
C PRO A 69 -30.54 0.38 -5.20
N HIS A 70 -29.80 0.00 -6.24
CA HIS A 70 -29.03 -1.25 -6.26
C HIS A 70 -27.84 -1.20 -5.30
N ALA A 71 -27.20 -0.04 -5.15
CA ALA A 71 -26.15 0.14 -4.16
C ALA A 71 -26.69 0.03 -2.73
N GLU A 72 -27.88 0.57 -2.44
CA GLU A 72 -28.54 0.43 -1.14
C GLU A 72 -28.84 -1.04 -0.82
N MET A 73 -29.43 -1.77 -1.78
CA MET A 73 -29.66 -3.21 -1.64
C MET A 73 -28.34 -3.94 -1.39
N MET A 74 -27.28 -3.63 -2.15
CA MET A 74 -25.98 -4.27 -1.99
C MET A 74 -25.38 -4.00 -0.61
N VAL A 75 -25.48 -2.77 -0.09
CA VAL A 75 -25.01 -2.42 1.26
C VAL A 75 -25.75 -3.20 2.33
N THR A 76 -27.06 -3.35 2.21
CA THR A 76 -27.93 -3.91 3.26
C THR A 76 -28.05 -5.42 3.22
N GLN A 77 -27.87 -6.05 2.06
CA GLN A 77 -28.19 -7.47 1.86
C GLN A 77 -26.98 -8.35 1.51
N THR A 78 -25.77 -7.79 1.42
CA THR A 78 -24.59 -8.57 1.01
C THR A 78 -23.45 -8.48 2.02
N GLU A 79 -22.60 -9.51 2.02
CA GLU A 79 -21.34 -9.49 2.77
C GLU A 79 -20.40 -8.37 2.30
N LEU A 80 -20.41 -8.05 0.99
CA LEU A 80 -19.66 -6.93 0.43
C LEU A 80 -20.13 -5.60 1.04
N GLY A 81 -21.44 -5.44 1.26
CA GLY A 81 -22.02 -4.31 1.98
C GLY A 81 -21.53 -4.21 3.42
N THR A 82 -21.45 -5.34 4.13
CA THR A 82 -20.89 -5.39 5.49
C THR A 82 -19.41 -5.01 5.51
N ALA A 83 -18.60 -5.55 4.59
CA ALA A 83 -17.20 -5.19 4.44
C ALA A 83 -17.04 -3.69 4.13
N TRP A 84 -17.92 -3.13 3.30
CA TRP A 84 -17.97 -1.70 3.00
C TRP A 84 -18.27 -0.86 4.26
N LEU A 85 -19.26 -1.24 5.08
CA LEU A 85 -19.58 -0.54 6.33
C LEU A 85 -18.41 -0.56 7.31
N ILE A 86 -17.75 -1.72 7.47
CA ILE A 86 -16.54 -1.86 8.30
C ILE A 86 -15.44 -0.93 7.79
N ARG A 87 -15.23 -0.87 6.47
CA ARG A 87 -14.26 0.02 5.84
C ARG A 87 -14.56 1.49 6.14
N MET A 88 -15.81 1.92 6.00
CA MET A 88 -16.22 3.29 6.29
C MET A 88 -15.98 3.65 7.76
N ALA A 89 -16.36 2.77 8.68
CA ALA A 89 -16.12 2.96 10.11
C ALA A 89 -14.61 3.04 10.44
N ALA A 90 -13.80 2.17 9.83
CA ALA A 90 -12.36 2.17 10.00
C ALA A 90 -11.71 3.47 9.47
N LEU A 91 -12.15 3.96 8.31
CA LEU A 91 -11.65 5.20 7.73
C LEU A 91 -12.03 6.43 8.56
N VAL A 92 -13.26 6.50 9.09
CA VAL A 92 -13.67 7.56 10.03
C VAL A 92 -12.83 7.50 11.31
N GLY A 93 -12.64 6.31 11.87
CA GLY A 93 -11.77 6.11 13.03
C GLY A 93 -10.33 6.54 12.76
N ALA A 94 -9.78 6.24 11.57
CA ALA A 94 -8.45 6.67 11.15
C ALA A 94 -8.36 8.20 11.08
N ALA A 95 -9.38 8.86 10.50
CA ALA A 95 -9.45 10.32 10.40
C ALA A 95 -9.54 11.01 11.77
N VAL A 96 -10.23 10.42 12.74
CA VAL A 96 -10.30 10.93 14.12
C VAL A 96 -8.98 10.71 14.85
N THR A 97 -8.41 9.50 14.77
CA THR A 97 -7.18 9.15 15.50
C THR A 97 -5.95 9.91 15.01
N ILE A 98 -5.87 10.27 13.72
CA ILE A 98 -4.77 11.08 13.20
C ILE A 98 -4.77 12.52 13.73
N ALA A 99 -5.92 13.06 14.16
CA ALA A 99 -6.00 14.39 14.78
C ALA A 99 -5.17 14.49 16.08
N PHE A 100 -4.91 13.35 16.75
CA PHE A 100 -4.14 13.27 17.98
C PHE A 100 -2.64 13.02 17.77
N ASN A 101 -2.17 12.93 16.51
CA ASN A 101 -0.77 12.59 16.19
C ASN A 101 0.25 13.54 16.84
N LEU A 102 -0.06 14.84 16.96
CA LEU A 102 0.85 15.80 17.57
C LEU A 102 1.06 15.56 19.09
N ARG A 103 0.06 15.00 19.78
CA ARG A 103 0.10 14.75 21.22
C ARG A 103 0.67 13.37 21.53
N VAL A 104 0.15 12.34 20.85
CA VAL A 104 0.47 10.93 21.09
C VAL A 104 0.82 10.22 19.78
N PRO A 105 1.96 10.57 19.14
CA PRO A 105 2.28 10.14 17.77
C PRO A 105 2.36 8.63 17.60
N MET A 106 2.92 7.90 18.57
CA MET A 106 3.03 6.44 18.50
C MET A 106 1.66 5.76 18.53
N ALA A 107 0.81 6.11 19.49
CA ALA A 107 -0.54 5.54 19.60
C ALA A 107 -1.40 5.92 18.40
N SER A 108 -1.30 7.17 17.93
CA SER A 108 -2.01 7.64 16.74
C SER A 108 -1.62 6.85 15.49
N LEU A 109 -0.33 6.70 15.20
CA LEU A 109 0.12 5.92 14.04
C LEU A 109 -0.23 4.43 14.15
N LEU A 110 -0.18 3.86 15.37
CA LEU A 110 -0.60 2.48 15.62
C LEU A 110 -2.08 2.29 15.26
N MET A 111 -2.94 3.16 15.78
CA MET A 111 -4.38 3.08 15.50
C MET A 111 -4.69 3.31 14.01
N VAL A 112 -4.03 4.28 13.36
CA VAL A 112 -4.21 4.51 11.92
C VAL A 112 -3.71 3.31 11.11
N SER A 113 -2.62 2.68 11.50
CA SER A 113 -2.11 1.47 10.83
C SER A 113 -3.07 0.29 11.00
N LEU A 114 -3.63 0.07 12.20
CA LEU A 114 -4.62 -0.98 12.43
C LEU A 114 -5.91 -0.74 11.64
N LEU A 115 -6.46 0.46 11.73
CA LEU A 115 -7.71 0.83 11.05
C LEU A 115 -7.53 0.88 9.52
N GLY A 116 -6.42 1.43 9.04
CA GLY A 116 -6.04 1.38 7.63
C GLY A 116 -5.85 -0.05 7.13
N GLY A 117 -5.29 -0.93 7.96
CA GLY A 117 -5.15 -2.36 7.67
C GLY A 117 -6.50 -3.05 7.57
N VAL A 118 -7.43 -2.78 8.47
CA VAL A 118 -8.83 -3.26 8.38
C VAL A 118 -9.48 -2.75 7.11
N ALA A 119 -9.41 -1.44 6.84
CA ALA A 119 -9.98 -0.84 5.62
C ALA A 119 -9.40 -1.48 4.35
N LEU A 120 -8.09 -1.74 4.31
CA LEU A 120 -7.43 -2.39 3.18
C LEU A 120 -7.85 -3.86 3.05
N ALA A 121 -7.99 -4.61 4.15
CA ALA A 121 -8.41 -6.01 4.15
C ALA A 121 -9.83 -6.20 3.59
N THR A 122 -10.74 -5.26 3.85
CA THR A 122 -12.12 -5.33 3.32
C THR A 122 -12.18 -5.35 1.79
N LEU A 123 -11.13 -4.91 1.08
CA LEU A 123 -11.07 -5.01 -0.38
C LEU A 123 -11.04 -6.47 -0.88
N ALA A 124 -10.63 -7.43 -0.05
CA ALA A 124 -10.63 -8.85 -0.42
C ALA A 124 -12.05 -9.35 -0.75
N TRP A 125 -13.10 -8.76 -0.17
CA TRP A 125 -14.51 -9.09 -0.51
C TRP A 125 -14.94 -8.66 -1.91
N THR A 126 -14.13 -7.88 -2.61
CA THR A 126 -14.34 -7.57 -4.04
C THR A 126 -13.56 -8.49 -4.97
N GLY A 127 -12.72 -9.38 -4.42
CA GLY A 127 -11.85 -10.29 -5.16
C GLY A 127 -12.39 -11.71 -5.29
N HIS A 128 -11.61 -12.57 -5.94
CA HIS A 128 -12.01 -13.95 -6.23
C HIS A 128 -12.23 -14.83 -4.99
N GLY A 129 -11.55 -14.53 -3.87
CA GLY A 129 -11.78 -15.25 -2.62
C GLY A 129 -13.21 -15.15 -2.09
N ALA A 130 -13.97 -14.12 -2.49
CA ALA A 130 -15.39 -13.98 -2.14
C ALA A 130 -16.29 -14.99 -2.88
N MET A 131 -15.81 -15.57 -3.99
CA MET A 131 -16.57 -16.53 -4.82
C MET A 131 -16.34 -17.99 -4.40
N ASP A 132 -15.34 -18.26 -3.56
CA ASP A 132 -15.05 -19.62 -3.05
C ASP A 132 -15.98 -19.98 -1.88
N GLU A 133 -16.24 -21.29 -1.71
CA GLU A 133 -17.06 -21.83 -0.61
C GLU A 133 -16.22 -22.63 0.42
N GLY A 134 -16.78 -22.85 1.60
CA GLY A 134 -16.20 -23.73 2.64
C GLY A 134 -14.82 -23.27 3.17
N SER A 135 -13.94 -24.23 3.47
CA SER A 135 -12.60 -23.95 4.01
C SER A 135 -11.66 -23.30 3.00
N ARG A 136 -11.88 -23.52 1.68
CA ARG A 136 -11.13 -22.89 0.60
C ARG A 136 -11.24 -21.37 0.66
N ARG A 137 -12.45 -20.87 0.89
CA ARG A 137 -12.77 -19.45 1.07
C ARG A 137 -11.88 -18.78 2.12
N PHE A 138 -11.70 -19.44 3.27
CA PHE A 138 -10.90 -18.90 4.38
C PHE A 138 -9.42 -18.74 4.00
N TRP A 139 -8.85 -19.75 3.33
CA TRP A 139 -7.45 -19.71 2.91
C TRP A 139 -7.21 -18.70 1.79
N HIS A 140 -8.11 -18.61 0.81
CA HIS A 140 -8.00 -17.63 -0.27
C HIS A 140 -8.11 -16.20 0.27
N PHE A 141 -9.08 -15.90 1.15
CA PHE A 141 -9.17 -14.59 1.79
C PHE A 141 -7.93 -14.25 2.60
N SER A 142 -7.38 -15.22 3.33
CA SER A 142 -6.16 -15.00 4.13
C SER A 142 -4.97 -14.64 3.23
N ALA A 143 -4.84 -15.31 2.08
CA ALA A 143 -3.82 -15.02 1.09
C ALA A 143 -4.04 -13.63 0.45
N ASP A 144 -5.27 -13.29 0.06
CA ASP A 144 -5.61 -11.96 -0.47
C ASP A 144 -5.30 -10.84 0.52
N ILE A 145 -5.74 -10.96 1.77
CA ILE A 145 -5.50 -9.95 2.80
C ILE A 145 -4.01 -9.81 3.09
N LEU A 146 -3.29 -10.93 3.21
CA LEU A 146 -1.84 -10.92 3.42
C LEU A 146 -1.11 -10.27 2.24
N HIS A 147 -1.54 -10.55 1.02
CA HIS A 147 -1.00 -9.92 -0.18
C HIS A 147 -1.23 -8.42 -0.18
N LEU A 148 -2.45 -7.97 0.15
CA LEU A 148 -2.81 -6.56 0.22
C LEU A 148 -2.04 -5.82 1.32
N TRP A 149 -1.94 -6.38 2.53
CA TRP A 149 -1.14 -5.79 3.61
C TRP A 149 0.34 -5.73 3.25
N SER A 150 0.90 -6.78 2.68
CA SER A 150 2.32 -6.79 2.30
C SER A 150 2.60 -5.76 1.20
N SER A 151 1.80 -5.75 0.14
CA SER A 151 1.89 -4.76 -0.94
C SER A 151 1.65 -3.33 -0.45
N GLY A 152 0.72 -3.13 0.48
CA GLY A 152 0.48 -1.83 1.11
C GLY A 152 1.66 -1.35 1.97
N GLY A 153 2.27 -2.26 2.73
CA GLY A 153 3.48 -1.99 3.50
C GLY A 153 4.66 -1.59 2.62
N TRP A 154 4.86 -2.28 1.49
CA TRP A 154 5.85 -1.91 0.49
C TRP A 154 5.55 -0.53 -0.10
N PHE A 155 4.33 -0.34 -0.62
CA PHE A 155 3.94 0.89 -1.31
C PHE A 155 4.07 2.11 -0.39
N GLY A 156 3.61 2.01 0.86
CA GLY A 156 3.76 3.07 1.85
C GLY A 156 5.22 3.41 2.17
N ALA A 157 6.11 2.41 2.19
CA ALA A 157 7.54 2.65 2.36
C ALA A 157 8.15 3.40 1.16
N LEU A 158 7.80 3.02 -0.07
CA LEU A 158 8.24 3.75 -1.28
C LEU A 158 7.79 5.20 -1.26
N VAL A 159 6.52 5.46 -0.91
CA VAL A 159 5.99 6.81 -0.77
C VAL A 159 6.74 7.58 0.32
N ALA A 160 6.97 6.96 1.49
CA ALA A 160 7.73 7.59 2.56
C ALA A 160 9.14 7.97 2.12
N PHE A 161 9.87 7.07 1.46
CA PHE A 161 11.20 7.36 0.93
C PHE A 161 11.18 8.44 -0.13
N ALA A 162 10.24 8.41 -1.07
CA ALA A 162 10.09 9.45 -2.08
C ALA A 162 9.87 10.85 -1.45
N LEU A 163 9.13 10.92 -0.34
CA LEU A 163 8.93 12.16 0.43
C LEU A 163 10.20 12.61 1.16
N MET A 164 10.93 11.67 1.79
CA MET A 164 12.18 11.94 2.51
C MET A 164 13.34 12.32 1.56
N LEU A 165 13.31 11.84 0.32
CA LEU A 165 14.29 12.13 -0.72
C LEU A 165 14.06 13.46 -1.44
N ARG A 166 13.01 14.23 -1.13
CA ARG A 166 12.76 15.54 -1.75
C ARG A 166 13.94 16.49 -1.50
N PRO A 167 14.34 17.36 -2.45
CA PRO A 167 15.54 18.21 -2.34
C PRO A 167 15.65 18.92 -0.99
N ASN A 168 14.59 19.62 -0.59
CA ASN A 168 14.53 20.43 0.64
C ASN A 168 14.57 19.59 1.93
N LYS A 169 14.52 18.26 1.83
CA LYS A 169 14.59 17.31 2.95
C LYS A 169 15.96 16.64 3.07
N VAL A 170 16.90 16.94 2.18
CA VAL A 170 18.27 16.38 2.18
C VAL A 170 19.32 17.49 2.34
N GLU A 171 18.95 18.59 3.00
CA GLU A 171 19.83 19.75 3.20
C GLU A 171 20.58 19.71 4.54
N THR A 172 19.99 19.06 5.56
CA THR A 172 20.57 19.01 6.91
C THR A 172 21.14 17.64 7.22
N LEU A 173 22.26 17.61 7.96
CA LEU A 173 22.91 16.36 8.39
C LEU A 173 21.93 15.45 9.15
N GLN A 174 21.08 16.04 10.01
CA GLN A 174 20.08 15.30 10.77
C GLN A 174 19.07 14.59 9.86
N SER A 175 18.55 15.27 8.83
CA SER A 175 17.56 14.68 7.91
C SER A 175 18.18 13.54 7.09
N VAL A 176 19.43 13.74 6.67
CA VAL A 176 20.22 12.73 5.95
C VAL A 176 20.48 11.49 6.82
N GLN A 177 20.85 11.68 8.09
CA GLN A 177 21.09 10.58 9.03
C GLN A 177 19.81 9.78 9.29
N VAL A 178 18.67 10.45 9.44
CA VAL A 178 17.37 9.77 9.56
C VAL A 178 17.08 8.96 8.30
N LEU A 179 17.21 9.55 7.10
CA LEU A 179 17.00 8.87 5.83
C LEU A 179 17.90 7.64 5.68
N SER A 180 19.20 7.79 5.93
CA SER A 180 20.17 6.71 5.90
C SER A 180 19.75 5.57 6.82
N ARG A 181 19.47 5.87 8.11
CA ARG A 181 19.05 4.87 9.10
C ARG A 181 17.75 4.17 8.70
N THR A 182 16.80 4.90 8.10
CA THR A 182 15.54 4.30 7.64
C THR A 182 15.73 3.41 6.41
N LEU A 183 16.65 3.75 5.50
CA LEU A 183 16.98 2.92 4.33
C LEU A 183 17.61 1.59 4.79
N SER A 184 18.64 1.63 5.65
CA SER A 184 19.28 0.41 6.17
C SER A 184 18.33 -0.39 7.06
N GLY A 185 17.45 0.27 7.81
CA GLY A 185 16.41 -0.38 8.63
C GLY A 185 15.36 -1.10 7.78
N PHE A 186 15.02 -0.57 6.61
CA PHE A 186 14.04 -1.16 5.71
C PHE A 186 14.55 -2.43 5.02
N GLU A 187 15.86 -2.69 4.95
CA GLU A 187 16.38 -3.89 4.28
C GLU A 187 15.76 -5.20 4.77
N ARG A 188 15.60 -5.35 6.10
CA ARG A 188 15.00 -6.53 6.70
C ARG A 188 13.48 -6.55 6.50
N ALA A 189 12.82 -5.42 6.75
CA ALA A 189 11.38 -5.30 6.58
C ALA A 189 10.97 -5.54 5.12
N GLY A 190 11.67 -4.91 4.18
CA GLY A 190 11.52 -5.08 2.74
C GLY A 190 11.70 -6.52 2.31
N ALA A 191 12.75 -7.23 2.75
CA ALA A 191 12.93 -8.65 2.42
C ALA A 191 11.77 -9.53 2.90
N VAL A 192 11.27 -9.30 4.12
CA VAL A 192 10.09 -10.01 4.66
C VAL A 192 8.85 -9.67 3.82
N ILE A 193 8.63 -8.40 3.49
CA ILE A 193 7.50 -7.96 2.68
C ILE A 193 7.56 -8.59 1.27
N VAL A 194 8.72 -8.61 0.61
CA VAL A 194 8.92 -9.27 -0.70
C VAL A 194 8.52 -10.73 -0.60
N ALA A 195 9.02 -11.45 0.41
CA ALA A 195 8.74 -12.86 0.60
C ALA A 195 7.24 -13.12 0.81
N LEU A 196 6.57 -12.28 1.61
CA LEU A 196 5.13 -12.38 1.83
C LEU A 196 4.33 -12.09 0.57
N ILE A 197 4.70 -11.08 -0.23
CA ILE A 197 4.05 -10.78 -1.52
C ILE A 197 4.19 -11.96 -2.48
N VAL A 198 5.39 -12.53 -2.60
CA VAL A 198 5.65 -13.70 -3.46
C VAL A 198 4.83 -14.90 -3.02
N LEU A 199 4.91 -15.26 -1.73
CA LEU A 199 4.20 -16.43 -1.21
C LEU A 199 2.69 -16.29 -1.35
N SER A 200 2.12 -15.16 -0.93
CA SER A 200 0.69 -14.90 -1.05
C SER A 200 0.25 -14.81 -2.52
N GLY A 201 1.06 -14.22 -3.40
CA GLY A 201 0.77 -14.14 -4.83
C GLY A 201 0.77 -15.50 -5.52
N VAL A 202 1.70 -16.39 -5.16
CA VAL A 202 1.71 -17.78 -5.64
C VAL A 202 0.47 -18.53 -5.15
N VAL A 203 0.10 -18.38 -3.88
CA VAL A 203 -1.10 -19.00 -3.33
C VAL A 203 -2.36 -18.50 -4.05
N ASN A 204 -2.48 -17.19 -4.29
CA ASN A 204 -3.58 -16.60 -5.05
C ASN A 204 -3.63 -17.13 -6.49
N TYR A 205 -2.49 -17.22 -7.17
CA TYR A 205 -2.42 -17.82 -8.51
C TYR A 205 -2.95 -19.25 -8.51
N LEU A 206 -2.51 -20.08 -7.56
CA LEU A 206 -2.93 -21.47 -7.46
C LEU A 206 -4.43 -21.61 -7.15
N PHE A 207 -5.01 -20.68 -6.37
CA PHE A 207 -6.45 -20.68 -6.13
C PHE A 207 -7.27 -20.23 -7.34
N ILE A 208 -6.75 -19.30 -8.15
CA ILE A 208 -7.49 -18.74 -9.30
C ILE A 208 -7.31 -19.60 -10.56
N VAL A 209 -6.08 -19.97 -10.90
CA VAL A 209 -5.74 -20.66 -12.16
C VAL A 209 -5.52 -22.16 -11.95
N GLY A 210 -5.04 -22.57 -10.77
CA GLY A 210 -4.57 -23.93 -10.54
C GLY A 210 -3.09 -24.13 -10.92
N PRO A 211 -2.56 -25.36 -10.79
CA PRO A 211 -1.14 -25.65 -11.04
C PRO A 211 -0.73 -25.61 -12.53
N GLN A 212 -1.68 -25.41 -13.44
CA GLN A 212 -1.42 -25.39 -14.88
C GLN A 212 -0.71 -24.10 -15.29
N VAL A 213 0.32 -24.23 -16.13
CA VAL A 213 1.06 -23.09 -16.72
C VAL A 213 0.80 -22.99 -18.23
N SER A 214 0.45 -24.10 -18.87
CA SER A 214 0.00 -24.15 -20.27
C SER A 214 -1.37 -23.47 -20.39
N GLY A 215 -1.45 -22.36 -21.12
CA GLY A 215 -2.68 -21.58 -21.34
C GLY A 215 -2.69 -20.20 -20.67
N VAL A 216 -1.71 -19.88 -19.81
CA VAL A 216 -1.62 -18.54 -19.18
C VAL A 216 -1.44 -17.45 -20.25
N VAL A 217 -0.60 -17.71 -21.26
CA VAL A 217 -0.37 -16.79 -22.39
C VAL A 217 -1.56 -16.65 -23.35
N GLU A 218 -2.56 -17.54 -23.26
CA GLU A 218 -3.72 -17.51 -24.15
C GLU A 218 -4.90 -16.70 -23.57
N SER A 219 -4.90 -16.48 -22.25
CA SER A 219 -5.94 -15.73 -21.56
C SER A 219 -5.54 -14.28 -21.30
N THR A 220 -6.48 -13.35 -21.41
CA THR A 220 -6.27 -11.94 -21.02
C THR A 220 -5.78 -11.82 -19.58
N TYR A 221 -6.33 -12.62 -18.67
CA TYR A 221 -5.89 -12.68 -17.28
C TYR A 221 -4.42 -13.03 -17.15
N GLY A 222 -3.96 -14.08 -17.84
CA GLY A 222 -2.58 -14.54 -17.73
C GLY A 222 -1.57 -13.60 -18.40
N VAL A 223 -1.93 -12.94 -19.49
CA VAL A 223 -1.09 -11.87 -20.08
C VAL A 223 -0.93 -10.69 -19.11
N LEU A 224 -2.02 -10.24 -18.48
CA LEU A 224 -1.97 -9.19 -17.46
C LEU A 224 -1.13 -9.62 -16.25
N LEU A 225 -1.27 -10.88 -15.81
CA LEU A 225 -0.47 -11.43 -14.73
C LEU A 225 1.02 -11.45 -15.07
N LEU A 226 1.40 -11.88 -16.28
CA LEU A 226 2.79 -11.87 -16.74
C LEU A 226 3.36 -10.45 -16.78
N GLY A 227 2.57 -9.46 -17.23
CA GLY A 227 2.92 -8.05 -17.15
C GLY A 227 3.20 -7.59 -15.72
N LYS A 228 2.33 -7.96 -14.76
CA LYS A 228 2.51 -7.66 -13.33
C LYS A 228 3.76 -8.33 -12.76
N LEU A 229 4.04 -9.58 -13.13
CA LEU A 229 5.25 -10.29 -12.71
C LEU A 229 6.52 -9.68 -13.28
N ALA A 230 6.51 -9.23 -14.54
CA ALA A 230 7.65 -8.54 -15.15
C ALA A 230 7.93 -7.20 -14.44
N LEU A 231 6.90 -6.40 -14.18
CA LEU A 231 7.01 -5.16 -13.41
C LEU A 231 7.50 -5.42 -11.98
N PHE A 232 6.98 -6.46 -11.32
CA PHE A 232 7.42 -6.85 -9.99
C PHE A 232 8.89 -7.29 -9.98
N GLY A 233 9.33 -8.08 -10.97
CA GLY A 233 10.73 -8.46 -11.14
C GLY A 233 11.64 -7.25 -11.35
N LEU A 234 11.21 -6.28 -12.16
CA LEU A 234 11.91 -5.01 -12.33
C LEU A 234 12.02 -4.25 -11.00
N MET A 235 10.93 -4.16 -10.23
CA MET A 235 10.91 -3.51 -8.92
C MET A 235 11.86 -4.20 -7.93
N VAL A 236 11.89 -5.54 -7.89
CA VAL A 236 12.83 -6.30 -7.04
C VAL A 236 14.28 -6.05 -7.47
N GLY A 237 14.53 -5.97 -8.78
CA GLY A 237 15.85 -5.61 -9.33
C GLY A 237 16.30 -4.20 -8.91
N LEU A 238 15.43 -3.21 -9.06
CA LEU A 238 15.68 -1.84 -8.62
C LEU A 238 15.88 -1.75 -7.10
N ALA A 239 15.03 -2.42 -6.31
CA ALA A 239 15.16 -2.48 -4.86
C ALA A 239 16.47 -3.14 -4.42
N SER A 240 16.92 -4.17 -5.14
CA SER A 240 18.21 -4.83 -4.92
C SER A 240 19.38 -3.91 -5.25
N ALA A 241 19.32 -3.18 -6.37
CA ALA A 241 20.33 -2.17 -6.71
C ALA A 241 20.36 -1.03 -5.67
N ASN A 242 19.19 -0.59 -5.22
CA ASN A 242 19.04 0.37 -4.13
C ASN A 242 19.70 -0.14 -2.85
N ARG A 243 19.48 -1.40 -2.48
CA ARG A 243 20.04 -2.02 -1.27
C ARG A 243 21.55 -2.22 -1.34
N PHE A 244 22.06 -2.84 -2.40
CA PHE A 244 23.45 -3.32 -2.42
C PHE A 244 24.42 -2.30 -3.01
N VAL A 245 23.94 -1.34 -3.80
CA VAL A 245 24.80 -0.38 -4.49
C VAL A 245 24.54 1.04 -3.98
N LEU A 246 23.29 1.52 -4.07
CA LEU A 246 22.99 2.93 -3.87
C LEU A 246 22.93 3.35 -2.39
N SER A 247 22.36 2.53 -1.51
CA SER A 247 22.32 2.81 -0.06
C SER A 247 23.70 2.83 0.59
N PRO A 248 24.61 1.85 0.35
CA PRO A 248 25.98 1.91 0.86
C PRO A 248 26.78 3.08 0.26
N ALA A 249 26.55 3.41 -1.01
CA ALA A 249 27.17 4.58 -1.64
C ALA A 249 26.66 5.89 -1.01
N PHE A 250 25.37 5.95 -0.68
CA PHE A 250 24.78 7.07 0.04
C PHE A 250 25.38 7.21 1.43
N GLU A 251 25.43 6.15 2.23
CA GLU A 251 26.08 6.14 3.55
C GLU A 251 27.52 6.67 3.50
N ARG A 252 28.32 6.20 2.53
CA ARG A 252 29.69 6.72 2.34
C ARG A 252 29.73 8.20 1.95
N ALA A 253 28.81 8.63 1.08
CA ALA A 253 28.67 10.06 0.74
C ALA A 253 28.21 10.88 1.95
N VAL A 254 27.45 10.28 2.87
CA VAL A 254 27.07 10.91 4.13
C VAL A 254 28.31 11.23 4.96
N HIS A 255 29.21 10.27 5.11
CA HIS A 255 30.46 10.49 5.85
C HIS A 255 31.39 11.53 5.21
N ARG A 256 31.24 11.83 3.90
CA ARG A 256 32.11 12.73 3.12
C ARG A 256 31.54 14.13 2.90
N GLY A 257 30.30 14.41 3.30
CA GLY A 257 29.68 15.72 3.06
C GLY A 257 29.02 15.88 1.67
N GLU A 258 28.99 14.84 0.83
CA GLU A 258 28.59 14.92 -0.59
C GLU A 258 27.15 14.41 -0.86
N TYR A 259 26.21 14.75 0.03
CA TYR A 259 24.88 14.13 0.10
C TYR A 259 24.00 14.33 -1.16
N ALA A 260 24.08 15.51 -1.79
CA ALA A 260 23.14 15.93 -2.82
C ALA A 260 23.22 15.09 -4.12
N ARG A 261 24.43 14.61 -4.48
CA ARG A 261 24.62 13.76 -5.66
C ARG A 261 24.12 12.34 -5.41
N ALA A 262 24.47 11.75 -4.27
CA ALA A 262 24.04 10.39 -3.92
C ALA A 262 22.51 10.29 -3.74
N ALA A 263 21.88 11.32 -3.15
CA ALA A 263 20.43 11.38 -3.02
C ALA A 263 19.69 11.44 -4.37
N ARG A 264 20.32 11.99 -5.41
CA ARG A 264 19.74 12.08 -6.75
C ARG A 264 19.53 10.69 -7.37
N SER A 265 20.52 9.82 -7.26
CA SER A 265 20.45 8.46 -7.81
C SER A 265 19.36 7.62 -7.12
N ILE A 266 19.29 7.67 -5.78
CA ILE A 266 18.23 6.99 -5.02
C ILE A 266 16.85 7.56 -5.41
N ARG A 267 16.73 8.88 -5.58
CA ARG A 267 15.47 9.52 -5.99
C ARG A 267 14.97 9.02 -7.34
N TYR A 268 15.85 8.87 -8.34
CA TYR A 268 15.45 8.33 -9.65
C TYR A 268 15.00 6.86 -9.54
N SER A 269 15.74 6.01 -8.81
CA SER A 269 15.31 4.62 -8.58
C SER A 269 13.96 4.56 -7.88
N MET A 270 13.77 5.37 -6.83
CA MET A 270 12.52 5.42 -6.07
C MET A 270 11.33 5.89 -6.92
N ALA A 271 11.55 6.84 -7.84
CA ALA A 271 10.52 7.30 -8.77
C ALA A 271 10.11 6.21 -9.77
N LEU A 272 11.09 5.46 -10.30
CA LEU A 272 10.82 4.32 -11.18
C LEU A 272 10.09 3.20 -10.45
N GLU A 273 10.52 2.86 -9.24
CA GLU A 273 9.86 1.85 -8.40
C GLU A 273 8.43 2.24 -8.05
N LEU A 274 8.19 3.51 -7.68
CA LEU A 274 6.85 3.99 -7.38
C LEU A 274 5.96 4.01 -8.63
N GLY A 275 6.50 4.40 -9.79
CA GLY A 275 5.79 4.36 -11.06
C GLY A 275 5.39 2.92 -11.44
N ALA A 276 6.32 1.98 -11.34
CA ALA A 276 6.05 0.56 -11.56
C ALA A 276 5.02 0.01 -10.56
N ALA A 277 5.10 0.40 -9.28
CA ALA A 277 4.13 -0.01 -8.27
C ALA A 277 2.71 0.46 -8.59
N VAL A 278 2.55 1.72 -9.05
CA VAL A 278 1.23 2.23 -9.47
C VAL A 278 0.70 1.48 -10.69
N LEU A 279 1.57 1.15 -11.65
CA LEU A 279 1.18 0.36 -12.83
C LEU A 279 0.76 -1.07 -12.48
N VAL A 280 1.41 -1.72 -11.50
CA VAL A 280 1.02 -3.07 -11.02
C VAL A 280 -0.36 -3.07 -10.36
N LEU A 281 -0.73 -1.95 -9.72
CA LEU A 281 -2.04 -1.78 -9.07
C LEU A 281 -3.18 -1.44 -10.05
N GLY A 282 -2.84 -1.05 -11.28
CA GLY A 282 -3.78 -0.80 -12.37
C GLY A 282 -4.34 -2.06 -13.02
#